data_AF-A0A662SYR7-F1
#
_entry.id   AF-A0A662SYR7-F1
#
_cell.length_a   1.000
_cell.length_b   1.000
_cell.length_c   1.000
_cell.angle_alpha   90.00
_cell.angle_beta   90.00
_cell.angle_gamma   90.00
#
_symmetry.space_group_name_H-M   'P 1'
#
loop_
_entity.id
_entity.type
_entity.pdbx_description
1 polymer ?
#
loop_
_entity_poly.entity_id
_entity_poly.type
_entity_poly.pdbx_seq_one_letter_code
_entity_poly.pdbx_strand_id
1 'polypeptide(L)'
;MMPVKIVIVGSRVHEVGYRLLLSSIAFRLGIQKFEAHNIHIEGKQAILVLAEAPEEKLRKLIDSVKAMKPESAEVDRMDVESYPSDEIQEARDYVMLLQLEQLAKGVSYIARMIETQEKTLKVLNGMLSMLREISGKQDRELEMLKVISGKQGGG
;
A
#
# COMPACT_ATOMS: atom_id res chain seq x y z
N MET A 1 -35.72 7.37 3.97
CA MET A 1 -34.34 6.88 3.81
C MET A 1 -33.83 6.57 5.20
N MET A 2 -33.15 5.44 5.39
CA MET A 2 -32.54 5.12 6.69
C MET A 2 -31.05 4.96 6.45
N PRO A 3 -30.22 5.90 6.94
CA PRO A 3 -28.78 5.75 6.88
C PRO A 3 -28.34 4.44 7.53
N VAL A 4 -27.29 3.83 6.98
CA VAL A 4 -26.71 2.59 7.49
C VAL A 4 -25.31 2.83 7.95
N LYS A 5 -24.95 2.13 9.03
CA LYS A 5 -23.60 2.00 9.53
C LYS A 5 -23.14 0.57 9.31
N ILE A 6 -22.03 0.41 8.60
CA ILE A 6 -21.36 -0.87 8.41
C ILE A 6 -20.01 -0.80 9.12
N VAL A 7 -19.72 -1.80 9.94
CA VAL A 7 -18.45 -1.91 10.66
C VAL A 7 -17.76 -3.18 10.21
N ILE A 8 -16.55 -3.05 9.65
CA ILE A 8 -15.74 -4.18 9.18
C ILE A 8 -14.54 -4.29 10.11
N VAL A 9 -14.47 -5.34 10.91
CA VAL A 9 -13.38 -5.57 11.87
C VAL A 9 -12.48 -6.69 11.35
N GLY A 10 -11.17 -6.56 11.51
CA GLY A 10 -10.25 -7.63 11.14
C GLY A 10 -8.83 -7.44 11.66
N SER A 11 -8.03 -8.51 11.60
CA SER A 11 -6.59 -8.47 11.87
C SER A 11 -5.84 -7.56 10.89
N ARG A 12 -6.34 -7.42 9.66
CA ARG A 12 -5.72 -6.58 8.61
C ARG A 12 -6.77 -5.97 7.67
N VAL A 13 -7.22 -4.75 7.99
CA VAL A 13 -8.19 -4.01 7.16
C VAL A 13 -7.76 -2.58 6.84
N HIS A 14 -6.75 -2.04 7.53
CA HIS A 14 -6.16 -0.75 7.20
C HIS A 14 -5.07 -0.90 6.15
N GLU A 15 -4.88 0.16 5.35
CA GLU A 15 -3.78 0.28 4.37
C GLU A 15 -3.70 -0.83 3.31
N VAL A 16 -4.78 -1.61 3.16
CA VAL A 16 -4.94 -2.64 2.13
C VAL A 16 -5.86 -2.20 0.98
N GLY A 17 -6.15 -0.89 0.88
CA GLY A 17 -7.00 -0.33 -0.18
C GLY A 17 -8.51 -0.46 0.06
N TYR A 18 -8.93 -0.88 1.25
CA TYR A 18 -10.33 -1.14 1.57
C TYR A 18 -11.23 0.11 1.43
N ARG A 19 -10.81 1.26 1.98
CA ARG A 19 -11.54 2.53 1.83
C ARG A 19 -11.74 2.92 0.37
N LEU A 20 -10.73 2.72 -0.49
CA LEU A 20 -10.83 2.99 -1.93
C LEU A 20 -11.81 2.04 -2.63
N LEU A 21 -11.77 0.75 -2.30
CA LEU A 21 -12.72 -0.24 -2.83
C LEU A 21 -14.17 0.13 -2.49
N LEU A 22 -14.43 0.47 -1.22
CA LEU A 22 -15.75 0.84 -0.74
C LEU A 22 -16.26 2.12 -1.41
N SER A 23 -15.43 3.15 -1.51
CA SER A 23 -15.75 4.36 -2.28
C SER A 23 -16.10 4.03 -3.73
N SER A 24 -15.32 3.16 -4.38
CA SER A 24 -15.56 2.76 -5.76
C SER A 24 -16.91 2.05 -5.94
N ILE A 25 -17.30 1.21 -4.99
CA ILE A 25 -18.63 0.56 -4.97
C ILE A 25 -19.73 1.61 -4.81
N ALA A 26 -19.60 2.52 -3.83
CA ALA A 26 -20.59 3.57 -3.58
C ALA A 26 -20.81 4.46 -4.82
N PHE A 27 -19.73 4.85 -5.51
CA PHE A 27 -19.78 5.61 -6.76
C PHE A 27 -20.51 4.84 -7.87
N ARG A 28 -20.20 3.56 -8.08
CA ARG A 28 -20.89 2.73 -9.10
C ARG A 28 -22.38 2.57 -8.83
N LEU A 29 -22.78 2.54 -7.56
CA LEU A 29 -24.18 2.48 -7.15
C LEU A 29 -24.88 3.85 -7.18
N GLY A 30 -24.12 4.93 -7.41
CA GLY A 30 -24.62 6.30 -7.38
C GLY A 30 -25.15 6.69 -6.01
N ILE A 31 -24.44 6.30 -4.94
CA ILE A 31 -24.71 6.73 -3.56
C ILE A 31 -24.05 8.09 -3.37
N GLN A 32 -24.85 9.10 -3.03
CA GLN A 32 -24.36 10.49 -2.89
C GLN A 32 -23.82 10.78 -1.51
N LYS A 33 -24.35 10.15 -0.46
CA LYS A 33 -23.91 10.32 0.93
C LYS A 33 -23.12 9.09 1.35
N PHE A 34 -21.80 9.22 1.49
CA PHE A 34 -20.92 8.10 1.79
C PHE A 34 -19.60 8.56 2.39
N GLU A 35 -19.17 7.87 3.44
CA GLU A 35 -17.83 8.01 3.99
C GLU A 35 -17.32 6.68 4.58
N ALA A 36 -16.00 6.52 4.62
CA ALA A 36 -15.37 5.36 5.20
C ALA A 36 -14.10 5.73 5.98
N HIS A 37 -14.03 5.34 7.26
CA HIS A 37 -12.95 5.75 8.14
C HIS A 37 -12.26 4.55 8.76
N ASN A 38 -10.93 4.59 8.79
CA ASN A 38 -10.16 3.67 9.61
C ASN A 38 -10.37 4.06 11.07
N ILE A 39 -10.86 3.13 11.87
CA ILE A 39 -11.04 3.26 13.31
C ILE A 39 -10.43 2.05 14.02
N HIS A 40 -10.44 2.07 15.35
CA HIS A 40 -10.09 0.92 16.17
C HIS A 40 -11.25 0.56 17.09
N ILE A 41 -11.58 -0.72 17.17
CA ILE A 41 -12.58 -1.28 18.08
C ILE A 41 -11.89 -2.34 18.90
N GLU A 42 -11.87 -2.18 20.23
CA GLU A 42 -11.24 -3.13 21.15
C GLU A 42 -9.78 -3.45 20.79
N GLY A 43 -9.04 -2.43 20.31
CA GLY A 43 -7.64 -2.57 19.89
C GLY A 43 -7.43 -3.25 18.54
N LYS A 44 -8.49 -3.72 17.86
CA LYS A 44 -8.41 -4.26 16.49
C LYS A 44 -8.66 -3.20 15.44
N GLN A 45 -8.10 -3.40 14.25
CA GLN A 45 -8.39 -2.56 13.11
C GLN A 45 -9.84 -2.73 12.68
N ALA A 46 -10.51 -1.61 12.44
CA ALA A 46 -11.85 -1.61 11.89
C ALA A 46 -12.04 -0.50 10.86
N ILE A 47 -13.01 -0.69 9.97
CA ILE A 47 -13.47 0.32 9.03
C ILE A 47 -14.92 0.64 9.37
N LEU A 48 -15.18 1.90 9.69
CA LEU A 48 -16.51 2.45 9.80
C LEU A 48 -16.95 2.93 8.42
N VAL A 49 -18.10 2.49 7.95
CA VAL A 49 -18.72 2.98 6.72
C VAL A 49 -20.08 3.55 7.07
N LEU A 50 -20.33 4.79 6.65
CA LEU A 50 -21.64 5.42 6.76
C LEU A 50 -22.16 5.70 5.35
N ALA A 51 -23.42 5.36 5.10
CA ALA A 51 -24.04 5.60 3.80
C ALA A 51 -25.53 5.93 3.95
N GLU A 52 -25.99 6.87 3.14
CA GLU A 52 -27.41 7.18 3.00
C GLU A 52 -27.83 7.12 1.53
N ALA A 53 -28.85 6.30 1.25
CA ALA A 53 -29.42 6.12 -0.07
C ALA A 53 -30.82 5.47 0.03
N PRO A 54 -31.55 5.33 -1.09
CA PRO A 54 -32.71 4.44 -1.15
C PRO A 54 -32.34 3.00 -0.75
N GLU A 55 -33.27 2.29 -0.12
CA GLU A 55 -33.06 0.97 0.48
C GLU A 55 -32.45 -0.05 -0.51
N GLU A 56 -32.89 -0.03 -1.77
CA GLU A 56 -32.36 -0.90 -2.82
C GLU A 56 -30.85 -0.70 -3.05
N LYS A 57 -30.37 0.56 -3.02
CA LYS A 57 -28.94 0.87 -3.18
C LYS A 57 -28.14 0.48 -1.94
N LEU A 58 -28.69 0.68 -0.74
CA LEU A 58 -28.04 0.28 0.51
C LEU A 58 -27.91 -1.24 0.59
N ARG A 59 -28.94 -1.99 0.19
CA ARG A 59 -28.87 -3.45 0.09
C ARG A 59 -27.77 -3.90 -0.87
N LYS A 60 -27.71 -3.32 -2.08
CA LYS A 60 -26.64 -3.60 -3.05
C LYS A 60 -25.24 -3.26 -2.52
N LEU A 61 -25.10 -2.18 -1.76
CA LEU A 61 -23.85 -1.82 -1.11
C LEU A 61 -23.45 -2.91 -0.10
N ILE A 62 -24.34 -3.30 0.80
CA ILE A 62 -24.08 -4.33 1.82
C ILE A 62 -23.72 -5.68 1.16
N ASP A 63 -24.46 -6.09 0.13
CA ASP A 63 -24.18 -7.33 -0.60
C ASP A 63 -22.80 -7.29 -1.27
N SER A 64 -22.42 -6.13 -1.84
CA SER A 64 -21.10 -5.93 -2.44
C SER A 64 -19.97 -5.97 -1.40
N VAL A 65 -20.18 -5.35 -0.22
CA VAL A 65 -19.20 -5.33 0.87
C VAL A 65 -18.96 -6.74 1.44
N LYS A 66 -20.01 -7.58 1.49
CA LYS A 66 -19.90 -8.99 1.89
C LYS A 66 -19.15 -9.83 0.86
N ALA A 67 -19.35 -9.56 -0.42
CA ALA A 67 -18.79 -10.37 -1.51
C ALA A 67 -17.37 -9.96 -1.89
N MET A 68 -16.98 -8.70 -1.67
CA MET A 68 -15.73 -8.14 -2.15
C MET A 68 -14.86 -7.62 -1.00
N LYS A 69 -13.60 -8.06 -0.97
CA LYS A 69 -12.55 -7.50 -0.10
C LYS A 69 -11.26 -7.33 -0.90
N PRO A 70 -10.35 -6.43 -0.49
CA PRO A 70 -9.00 -6.40 -1.03
C PRO A 70 -8.27 -7.74 -0.79
N GLU A 71 -7.35 -8.09 -1.69
CA GLU A 71 -6.63 -9.37 -1.65
C GLU A 71 -5.89 -9.57 -0.32
N SER A 72 -5.18 -8.54 0.14
CA SER A 72 -4.42 -8.56 1.40
C SER A 72 -5.26 -8.30 2.66
N ALA A 73 -6.59 -8.20 2.55
CA ALA A 73 -7.43 -7.95 3.70
C ALA A 73 -7.79 -9.25 4.45
N GLU A 74 -7.70 -9.21 5.78
CA GLU A 74 -8.14 -10.25 6.69
C GLU A 74 -9.28 -9.67 7.54
N VAL A 75 -10.49 -10.18 7.33
CA VAL A 75 -11.72 -9.72 7.98
C VAL A 75 -12.19 -10.77 8.97
N ASP A 76 -12.41 -10.36 10.22
CA ASP A 76 -12.89 -11.22 11.30
C ASP A 76 -14.43 -11.24 11.33
N ARG A 77 -15.04 -10.05 11.24
CA ARG A 77 -16.49 -9.88 11.30
C ARG A 77 -16.93 -8.61 10.58
N MET A 78 -18.22 -8.58 10.24
CA MET A 78 -18.88 -7.40 9.72
C MET A 78 -20.26 -7.26 10.33
N ASP A 79 -20.56 -6.06 10.80
CA ASP A 79 -21.83 -5.71 11.41
C ASP A 79 -22.51 -4.60 10.61
N VAL A 80 -23.83 -4.66 10.53
CA VAL A 80 -24.66 -3.67 9.82
C VAL A 80 -25.78 -3.24 10.76
N GLU A 81 -25.89 -1.95 10.99
CA GLU A 81 -26.91 -1.36 11.85
C GLU A 81 -27.51 -0.10 11.22
N SER A 82 -28.71 0.28 11.69
CA SER A 82 -29.29 1.56 11.32
C SER A 82 -28.52 2.69 11.99
N TYR A 83 -28.23 3.74 11.25
CA TYR A 83 -27.56 4.93 11.75
C TYR A 83 -28.59 6.06 11.93
N PRO A 84 -28.80 6.56 13.16
CA PRO A 84 -29.89 7.50 13.45
C PRO A 84 -29.56 8.97 13.12
N SER A 85 -28.54 9.22 12.30
CA SER A 85 -28.09 10.57 11.92
C SER A 85 -27.96 10.68 10.40
N ASP A 86 -28.30 11.85 9.87
CA ASP A 86 -28.15 12.26 8.47
C ASP A 86 -26.83 13.03 8.23
N GLU A 87 -25.99 13.17 9.25
CA GLU A 87 -24.66 13.78 9.14
C GLU A 87 -23.68 12.82 8.46
N ILE A 88 -23.84 12.66 7.15
CA ILE A 88 -22.95 11.91 6.27
C ILE A 88 -22.44 12.84 5.19
N GLN A 89 -21.13 12.82 4.94
CA GLN A 89 -20.52 13.64 3.90
C GLN A 89 -21.01 13.28 2.50
N GLU A 90 -20.96 14.26 1.60
CA GLU A 90 -21.07 13.97 0.17
C GLU A 90 -19.90 13.06 -0.24
N ALA A 91 -20.22 11.96 -0.93
CA ALA A 91 -19.26 10.96 -1.37
C ALA A 91 -18.12 11.57 -2.21
N ARG A 92 -18.43 12.63 -2.97
CA ARG A 92 -17.44 13.39 -3.75
C ARG A 92 -16.44 14.12 -2.85
N ASP A 93 -16.93 14.78 -1.81
CA ASP A 93 -16.08 15.53 -0.87
C ASP A 93 -15.22 14.57 -0.07
N TYR A 94 -15.81 13.49 0.45
CA TYR A 94 -15.07 12.44 1.15
C TYR A 94 -13.98 11.81 0.27
N VAL A 95 -14.28 11.49 -1.00
CA VAL A 95 -13.27 10.91 -1.90
C VAL A 95 -12.19 11.92 -2.29
N MET A 96 -12.52 13.21 -2.42
CA MET A 96 -11.50 14.25 -2.60
C MET A 96 -10.54 14.30 -1.41
N LEU A 97 -11.06 14.25 -0.18
CA LEU A 97 -10.22 14.18 1.03
C LEU A 97 -9.37 12.90 1.07
N LEU A 98 -9.97 11.75 0.74
CA LEU A 98 -9.24 10.48 0.66
C LEU A 98 -8.11 10.54 -0.39
N GLN A 99 -8.34 11.16 -1.55
CA GLN A 99 -7.32 11.35 -2.58
C GLN A 99 -6.18 12.22 -2.06
N LEU A 100 -6.47 13.33 -1.37
CA LEU A 100 -5.44 14.16 -0.74
C LEU A 100 -4.62 13.39 0.29
N GLU A 101 -5.26 12.57 1.14
CA GLU A 101 -4.57 11.68 2.08
C GLU A 101 -3.61 10.73 1.34
N GLN A 102 -4.07 10.09 0.26
CA GLN A 102 -3.24 9.16 -0.52
C GLN A 102 -2.07 9.87 -1.22
N LEU A 103 -2.29 11.07 -1.77
CA LEU A 103 -1.22 11.86 -2.39
C LEU A 103 -0.15 12.26 -1.36
N ALA A 104 -0.55 12.68 -0.16
CA ALA A 104 0.39 13.00 0.92
C ALA A 104 1.22 11.78 1.35
N LYS A 105 0.59 10.60 1.46
CA LYS A 105 1.31 9.32 1.68
C LYS A 105 2.27 9.02 0.53
N GLY A 106 1.83 9.23 -0.71
CA GLY A 106 2.65 9.06 -1.92
C GLY A 106 3.93 9.91 -1.88
N VAL A 107 3.83 11.19 -1.52
CA VAL A 107 4.99 12.08 -1.35
C VAL A 107 6.00 11.49 -0.35
N SER A 108 5.52 10.99 0.79
CA SER A 108 6.37 10.38 1.82
C SER A 108 7.07 9.11 1.33
N TYR A 109 6.36 8.26 0.58
CA TYR A 109 6.94 7.05 -0.02
C TYR A 109 7.99 7.37 -1.08
N ILE A 110 7.74 8.37 -1.93
CA ILE A 110 8.70 8.81 -2.96
C ILE A 110 9.98 9.31 -2.30
N ALA A 111 9.88 10.13 -1.24
CA ALA A 111 11.04 10.62 -0.51
C ALA A 111 11.88 9.47 0.08
N ARG A 112 11.23 8.50 0.74
CA ARG A 112 11.91 7.32 1.29
C ARG A 112 12.54 6.44 0.21
N MET A 113 11.91 6.34 -0.96
CA MET A 113 12.44 5.60 -2.10
C MET A 113 13.72 6.24 -2.63
N ILE A 114 13.75 7.57 -2.79
CA ILE A 114 14.95 8.31 -3.20
C ILE A 114 16.09 8.06 -2.21
N GLU A 115 15.84 8.19 -0.90
CA GLU A 115 16.84 7.92 0.13
C GLU A 115 17.38 6.47 0.05
N THR A 116 16.49 5.51 -0.18
CA THR A 116 16.88 4.09 -0.33
C THR A 116 17.70 3.85 -1.60
N GLN A 117 17.38 4.53 -2.69
CA GLN A 117 18.13 4.48 -3.94
C GLN A 117 19.53 5.08 -3.78
N GLU A 118 19.66 6.22 -3.09
CA GLU A 118 20.97 6.82 -2.79
C GLU A 118 21.86 5.88 -1.96
N LYS A 119 21.30 5.20 -0.96
CA LYS A 119 22.02 4.19 -0.17
C LYS A 119 22.46 3.02 -1.05
N THR A 120 21.57 2.53 -1.91
CA THR A 120 21.89 1.45 -2.87
C THR A 120 23.03 1.85 -3.81
N LEU A 121 23.01 3.07 -4.35
CA LEU A 121 24.07 3.58 -5.22
C LEU A 121 25.42 3.66 -4.49
N LYS A 122 25.45 4.08 -3.23
CA LYS A 122 26.69 4.08 -2.42
C LYS A 122 27.27 2.67 -2.27
N VAL A 123 26.43 1.68 -1.99
CA VAL A 123 26.86 0.27 -1.87
C VAL A 123 27.42 -0.23 -3.21
N LEU A 124 26.72 0.02 -4.32
CA LEU A 124 27.16 -0.39 -5.66
C LEU A 124 28.49 0.26 -6.06
N ASN A 125 28.68 1.55 -5.77
CA ASN A 125 29.95 2.24 -6.03
C ASN A 125 31.11 1.64 -5.20
N GLY A 126 30.85 1.28 -3.95
CA GLY A 126 31.82 0.59 -3.10
C GLY A 126 32.23 -0.78 -3.68
N MET A 127 31.25 -1.59 -4.10
CA MET A 127 31.50 -2.88 -4.75
C MET A 127 32.30 -2.72 -6.05
N LEU A 128 31.97 -1.73 -6.89
CA LEU A 128 32.71 -1.44 -8.11
C LEU A 128 34.17 -1.08 -7.83
N SER A 129 34.44 -0.28 -6.79
CA SER A 129 35.81 0.05 -6.39
C SER A 129 36.59 -1.20 -5.97
N MET A 130 35.98 -2.07 -5.17
CA MET A 130 36.61 -3.31 -4.72
C MET A 130 36.89 -4.26 -5.89
N LEU A 131 35.95 -4.40 -6.84
CA LEU A 131 36.16 -5.20 -8.06
C LEU A 131 37.31 -4.68 -8.91
N ARG A 132 37.45 -3.36 -9.06
CA ARG A 132 38.59 -2.76 -9.77
C ARG A 132 39.91 -3.08 -9.08
N GLU A 133 39.95 -3.03 -7.75
CA GLU A 133 41.15 -3.38 -6.98
C GLU A 133 41.51 -4.87 -7.15
N ILE A 134 40.53 -5.76 -7.08
CA ILE A 134 40.72 -7.20 -7.30
C ILE A 134 41.24 -7.46 -8.72
N SER A 135 40.62 -6.85 -9.74
CA SER A 135 41.07 -6.97 -11.13
C SER A 135 42.53 -6.52 -11.28
N GLY A 136 42.90 -5.38 -10.71
CA GLY A 136 44.28 -4.89 -10.77
C GLY A 136 45.28 -5.80 -10.03
N LYS A 137 44.87 -6.45 -8.93
CA LYS A 137 45.69 -7.47 -8.26
C LYS A 137 45.86 -8.72 -9.12
N GLN A 138 44.79 -9.20 -9.75
CA GLN A 138 44.84 -10.34 -10.67
C GLN A 138 45.73 -10.08 -11.89
N ASP A 139 45.67 -8.89 -12.48
CA ASP A 139 46.53 -8.51 -13.61
C ASP A 139 48.03 -8.60 -13.22
N ARG A 140 48.39 -8.11 -12.02
CA ARG A 140 49.76 -8.20 -11.50
C ARG A 140 50.20 -9.64 -11.22
N GLU A 141 49.31 -10.46 -10.66
CA GLU A 141 49.59 -11.88 -10.44
C GLU A 141 49.84 -12.62 -11.76
N LEU A 142 49.03 -12.34 -12.79
CA LEU A 142 49.21 -12.90 -14.13
C LEU A 142 50.54 -12.49 -14.76
N GLU A 143 50.97 -11.23 -14.59
CA GLU A 143 52.28 -10.77 -15.04
C GLU A 143 53.43 -11.51 -14.35
N MET A 144 53.36 -11.65 -13.02
CA MET A 144 54.38 -12.40 -12.27
C MET A 144 54.48 -13.86 -12.73
N LEU A 145 53.35 -14.53 -12.94
CA LEU A 145 53.31 -15.92 -13.43
C LEU A 145 53.96 -16.07 -14.81
N LYS A 146 53.73 -15.12 -15.74
CA LYS A 146 54.38 -15.12 -17.06
C LYS A 146 55.90 -14.97 -16.96
N VAL A 147 56.39 -14.13 -16.04
CA VAL A 147 57.84 -13.95 -15.83
C VAL A 147 58.48 -15.23 -15.27
N ILE A 148 57.80 -15.91 -14.34
CA ILE A 148 58.31 -17.15 -13.74
C ILE A 148 58.34 -18.29 -14.77
N SER A 149 57.27 -18.46 -15.55
CA SER A 149 57.21 -19.52 -16.58
C SER A 149 58.20 -19.29 -17.72
N GLY A 150 58.44 -18.03 -18.12
CA GLY A 150 59.47 -17.69 -19.12
C GLY A 150 60.91 -17.98 -18.68
N LYS A 151 61.19 -17.95 -17.36
CA LYS A 151 62.52 -18.28 -16.82
C LYS A 151 62.81 -19.79 -16.71
N GLN A 152 61.79 -20.63 -16.72
CA GLN A 152 61.95 -22.10 -16.60
C GLN A 152 62.17 -22.82 -17.96
N GLY A 153 61.93 -22.15 -19.10
CA GLY A 153 62.06 -22.75 -20.44
C GLY A 153 63.42 -22.52 -21.14
N GLY A 154 64.42 -21.98 -20.46
CA GLY A 154 65.71 -21.58 -21.04
C GLY A 154 66.94 -22.36 -20.55
N GLY A 155 66.74 -23.57 -20.02
CA GLY A 155 67.82 -24.47 -19.56
C GLY A 155 68.10 -25.58 -20.55
#